data_AF-A0A174YW67-F1
#
_entry.id   AF-A0A174YW67-F1
#
_cell.length_a   1.000
_cell.length_b   1.000
_cell.length_c   1.000
_cell.angle_alpha   90.00
_cell.angle_beta   90.00
_cell.angle_gamma   90.00
#
_symmetry.space_group_name_H-M   'P 1'
#
loop_
_entity.id
_entity.type
_entity.pdbx_description
1 polymer ?
#
loop_
_entity_poly.entity_id
_entity_poly.type
_entity_poly.pdbx_seq_one_letter_code
_entity_poly.pdbx_strand_id
1 'polypeptide(L)'
;MSDSTLHIGTLASNNVNNIVNDTSKYDEYKEKVKELEKELQTRKDTFEKMTEPLVYVCDCYQKFNVVTGMPKSTFGDSFGYAMQKEISDYMQDFYAGKVSREDLDSYFEKCCTSMRTYRTGQHQTSGTNEADNTQIVSEMYEVFAKENARAAGQANYQEGKAWNEKYYSDGHSDWTYYNSDYYYQCNDTNAALRESVRKMTEKWELDGIDCDEIEANSSLTLDGGFDFNSIWNSDFRNQVGRSSLAKESTIPPENFKMFFKEQVTSFTEDNKFNGNLKITIGKNNYDLNVPFQTLRTGSEGEIRNVWDLMEDYYSDTKDNSKVKNFLRNMSVFTRWYSYETGINDRFGDYLR
;
A
#
# COMPACT_ATOMS: atom_id res chain seq x y z
N MET A 1 56.92 -93.04 35.06
CA MET A 1 57.56 -92.95 33.73
C MET A 1 57.26 -94.22 32.96
N SER A 2 56.45 -94.12 31.92
CA SER A 2 56.55 -94.93 30.69
C SER A 2 55.47 -94.43 29.74
N ASP A 3 55.89 -93.61 28.78
CA ASP A 3 55.14 -93.25 27.59
C ASP A 3 54.81 -94.52 26.79
N SER A 4 53.54 -94.67 26.42
CA SER A 4 53.09 -95.70 25.48
C SER A 4 52.78 -95.02 24.14
N THR A 5 53.73 -95.12 23.23
CA THR A 5 53.54 -94.87 21.80
C THR A 5 52.55 -95.89 21.24
N LEU A 6 51.53 -95.47 20.49
CA LEU A 6 50.78 -96.38 19.62
C LEU A 6 50.68 -95.84 18.19
N HIS A 7 51.09 -96.71 17.27
CA HIS A 7 51.21 -96.56 15.83
C HIS A 7 49.91 -96.13 15.14
N ILE A 8 50.07 -95.19 14.20
CA ILE A 8 49.09 -94.88 13.15
C ILE A 8 49.09 -96.05 12.15
N GLY A 9 47.99 -96.81 12.15
CA GLY A 9 47.66 -97.78 11.10
C GLY A 9 46.91 -97.11 9.96
N THR A 10 47.44 -97.27 8.75
CA THR A 10 46.88 -96.87 7.46
C THR A 10 45.44 -97.35 7.27
N LEU A 11 44.50 -96.45 6.99
CA LEU A 11 43.18 -96.80 6.45
C LEU A 11 43.08 -96.49 4.96
N ALA A 12 43.04 -97.62 4.23
CA ALA A 12 42.58 -97.92 2.89
C ALA A 12 41.86 -96.85 2.05
N SER A 13 42.31 -96.81 0.79
CA SER A 13 41.86 -96.05 -0.39
C SER A 13 40.42 -96.28 -0.88
N ASN A 14 39.47 -96.61 0.00
CA ASN A 14 38.07 -96.85 -0.39
C ASN A 14 37.14 -95.65 -0.15
N ASN A 15 37.65 -94.52 0.36
CA ASN A 15 36.85 -93.34 0.68
C ASN A 15 36.98 -92.19 -0.33
N VAL A 16 37.78 -92.33 -1.40
CA VAL A 16 37.98 -91.25 -2.38
C VAL A 16 36.84 -91.19 -3.41
N ASN A 17 36.26 -92.33 -3.80
CA ASN A 17 35.21 -92.37 -4.83
C ASN A 17 33.83 -91.91 -4.34
N ASN A 18 33.55 -91.92 -3.04
CA ASN A 18 32.31 -91.35 -2.49
C ASN A 18 32.37 -89.82 -2.35
N ILE A 19 33.56 -89.24 -2.10
CA ILE A 19 33.74 -87.79 -1.98
C ILE A 19 33.62 -87.10 -3.35
N VAL A 20 34.06 -87.74 -4.44
CA VAL A 20 33.98 -87.18 -5.80
C VAL A 20 32.55 -87.15 -6.35
N ASN A 21 31.68 -88.11 -5.97
CA ASN A 21 30.28 -88.14 -6.41
C ASN A 21 29.35 -87.19 -5.64
N ASP A 22 29.67 -86.83 -4.39
CA ASP A 22 28.89 -85.84 -3.64
C ASP A 22 29.22 -84.39 -4.05
N THR A 23 30.43 -84.15 -4.55
CA THR A 23 30.84 -82.81 -5.02
C THR A 23 30.15 -82.41 -6.32
N SER A 24 29.94 -83.35 -7.25
CA SER A 24 29.25 -83.05 -8.52
C SER A 24 27.76 -82.76 -8.36
N LYS A 25 27.09 -83.41 -7.40
CA LYS A 25 25.71 -83.10 -7.02
C LYS A 25 25.62 -81.73 -6.36
N TYR A 26 26.56 -81.38 -5.49
CA TYR A 26 26.56 -80.08 -4.81
C TYR A 26 26.65 -78.91 -5.80
N ASP A 27 27.47 -79.03 -6.83
CA ASP A 27 27.60 -78.01 -7.87
C ASP A 27 26.34 -77.92 -8.76
N GLU A 28 25.67 -79.04 -9.06
CA GLU A 28 24.39 -79.05 -9.79
C GLU A 28 23.25 -78.41 -8.97
N TYR A 29 23.20 -78.63 -7.65
CA TYR A 29 22.26 -77.95 -6.76
C TYR A 29 22.56 -76.46 -6.64
N LYS A 30 23.83 -76.06 -6.65
CA LYS A 30 24.25 -74.66 -6.53
C LYS A 30 23.86 -73.83 -7.76
N GLU A 31 23.94 -74.42 -8.96
CA GLU A 31 23.48 -73.76 -10.18
C GLU A 31 21.95 -73.72 -10.29
N LYS A 32 21.23 -74.77 -9.87
CA LYS A 32 19.75 -74.74 -9.76
C LYS A 32 19.25 -73.70 -8.75
N VAL A 33 19.96 -73.51 -7.64
CA VAL A 33 19.65 -72.45 -6.65
C VAL A 33 19.88 -71.06 -7.24
N LYS A 34 20.95 -70.84 -8.02
CA LYS A 34 21.16 -69.55 -8.73
C LYS A 34 20.11 -69.26 -9.80
N GLU A 35 19.63 -70.28 -10.52
CA GLU A 35 18.53 -70.12 -11.49
C GLU A 35 17.21 -69.81 -10.77
N LEU A 36 16.91 -70.49 -9.66
CA LEU A 36 15.77 -70.19 -8.80
C LEU A 36 15.86 -68.79 -8.17
N GLU A 37 17.04 -68.31 -7.76
CA GLU A 37 17.27 -66.96 -7.25
C GLU A 37 17.11 -65.88 -8.33
N LYS A 38 17.34 -66.21 -9.61
CA LYS A 38 17.06 -65.30 -10.74
C LYS A 38 15.57 -65.23 -11.10
N GLU A 39 14.83 -66.33 -10.97
CA GLU A 39 13.37 -66.34 -11.21
C GLU A 39 12.56 -65.81 -10.01
N LEU A 40 13.04 -66.01 -8.78
CA LEU A 40 12.52 -65.37 -7.56
C LEU A 40 13.09 -63.96 -7.42
N GLN A 41 12.72 -63.08 -8.36
CA GLN A 41 12.71 -61.65 -8.06
C GLN A 41 11.54 -61.40 -7.08
N THR A 42 11.75 -61.73 -5.81
CA THR A 42 10.81 -61.39 -4.75
C THR A 42 10.58 -59.88 -4.83
N ARG A 43 9.32 -59.47 -5.00
CA ARG A 43 8.94 -58.09 -4.78
C ARG A 43 9.32 -57.77 -3.34
N LYS A 44 10.42 -57.01 -3.17
CA LYS A 44 10.81 -56.44 -1.88
C LYS A 44 9.56 -55.84 -1.24
N ASP A 45 9.29 -56.21 0.01
CA ASP A 45 8.18 -55.61 0.75
C ASP A 45 8.49 -54.13 1.03
N THR A 46 7.48 -53.39 1.51
CA THR A 46 7.59 -51.96 1.74
C THR A 46 8.67 -51.59 2.77
N PHE A 47 9.02 -52.49 3.70
CA PHE A 47 10.02 -52.27 4.74
C PHE A 47 11.44 -52.49 4.24
N GLU A 48 11.69 -53.53 3.45
CA GLU A 48 13.02 -53.80 2.88
C GLU A 48 13.46 -52.76 1.83
N LYS A 49 12.51 -52.02 1.24
CA LYS A 49 12.81 -50.86 0.37
C LYS A 49 13.23 -49.59 1.12
N MET A 50 13.00 -49.50 2.43
CA MET A 50 13.34 -48.30 3.22
C MET A 50 14.80 -48.29 3.70
N THR A 51 15.51 -49.42 3.63
CA THR A 51 16.91 -49.54 4.09
C THR A 51 17.95 -49.36 2.98
N GLU A 52 17.54 -49.25 1.71
CA GLU A 52 18.41 -48.76 0.64
C GLU A 52 18.59 -47.24 0.82
N PRO A 53 19.83 -46.71 0.76
CA PRO A 53 20.01 -45.27 0.72
C PRO A 53 19.32 -44.77 -0.55
N LEU A 54 18.17 -44.14 -0.36
CA LEU A 54 17.50 -43.34 -1.37
C LEU A 54 18.46 -42.21 -1.74
N VAL A 55 19.36 -42.47 -2.69
CA VAL A 55 19.87 -41.41 -3.55
C VAL A 55 18.72 -41.07 -4.49
N TYR A 56 17.74 -40.39 -3.93
CA TYR A 56 16.69 -39.74 -4.68
C TYR A 56 17.34 -38.55 -5.36
N VAL A 57 18.02 -38.78 -6.49
CA VAL A 57 18.22 -37.71 -7.47
C VAL A 57 16.84 -37.49 -8.07
N CYS A 58 16.04 -36.69 -7.39
CA CYS A 58 14.83 -36.16 -7.96
C CYS A 58 15.25 -35.16 -9.04
N ASP A 59 15.21 -35.58 -10.29
CA ASP A 59 15.18 -34.60 -11.39
C ASP A 59 13.90 -33.75 -11.34
N CYS A 60 12.91 -34.06 -10.48
CA CYS A 60 11.79 -33.17 -10.19
C CYS A 60 12.16 -32.01 -9.24
N TYR A 61 13.30 -32.05 -8.53
CA TYR A 61 13.80 -30.92 -7.73
C TYR A 61 14.58 -29.87 -8.54
N GLN A 62 14.88 -30.11 -9.82
CA GLN A 62 15.53 -29.10 -10.66
C GLN A 62 14.59 -27.97 -11.12
N LYS A 63 13.27 -28.10 -10.93
CA LYS A 63 12.29 -27.08 -11.32
C LYS A 63 11.94 -26.04 -10.23
N PHE A 64 12.47 -26.18 -9.01
CA PHE A 64 12.14 -25.25 -7.90
C PHE A 64 12.85 -23.90 -7.98
N ASN A 65 13.76 -23.72 -8.93
CA ASN A 65 14.45 -22.45 -9.18
C ASN A 65 13.94 -21.73 -10.45
N VAL A 66 12.83 -22.17 -11.04
CA VAL A 66 12.26 -21.45 -12.19
C VAL A 66 11.49 -20.24 -11.68
N VAL A 67 12.18 -19.11 -11.60
CA VAL A 67 11.56 -17.81 -11.39
C VAL A 67 10.60 -17.55 -12.54
N THR A 68 9.31 -17.37 -12.23
CA THR A 68 8.24 -17.17 -13.22
C THR A 68 8.13 -15.73 -13.72
N GLY A 69 8.83 -14.81 -13.06
CA GLY A 69 8.83 -13.38 -13.34
C GLY A 69 7.86 -12.62 -12.44
N MET A 70 8.19 -11.36 -12.19
CA MET A 70 7.35 -10.48 -11.39
C MET A 70 6.03 -10.17 -12.09
N PRO A 71 4.91 -10.06 -11.34
CA PRO A 71 3.67 -9.54 -11.90
C PRO A 71 3.85 -8.07 -12.31
N LYS A 72 3.00 -7.59 -13.22
CA LYS A 72 3.01 -6.17 -13.63
C LYS A 72 2.80 -5.21 -12.45
N SER A 73 2.01 -5.63 -11.45
CA SER A 73 1.93 -4.94 -10.16
C SER A 73 2.09 -5.94 -9.02
N THR A 74 2.96 -5.58 -8.07
CA THR A 74 3.17 -6.26 -6.80
C THR A 74 1.96 -6.18 -5.86
N PHE A 75 0.94 -5.40 -6.21
CA PHE A 75 -0.31 -5.33 -5.45
C PHE A 75 -1.51 -6.00 -6.14
N GLY A 76 -1.30 -6.66 -7.28
CA GLY A 76 -2.38 -7.21 -8.12
C GLY A 76 -3.09 -8.48 -7.60
N ASP A 77 -2.75 -8.97 -6.40
CA ASP A 77 -3.33 -10.17 -5.80
C ASP A 77 -3.84 -9.93 -4.38
N SER A 78 -4.41 -10.97 -3.77
CA SER A 78 -5.04 -10.87 -2.44
C SER A 78 -4.09 -10.44 -1.33
N PHE A 79 -2.80 -10.80 -1.40
CA PHE A 79 -1.80 -10.34 -0.44
C PHE A 79 -1.54 -8.84 -0.61
N GLY A 80 -1.37 -8.41 -1.86
CA GLY A 80 -1.28 -7.00 -2.21
C GLY A 80 -2.45 -6.18 -1.68
N TYR A 81 -3.69 -6.58 -2.02
CA TYR A 81 -4.89 -5.88 -1.54
C TYR A 81 -4.99 -5.81 -0.02
N ALA A 82 -4.64 -6.89 0.70
CA ALA A 82 -4.62 -6.88 2.16
C ALA A 82 -3.59 -5.89 2.70
N MET A 83 -2.39 -5.85 2.11
CA MET A 83 -1.33 -4.91 2.50
C MET A 83 -1.71 -3.45 2.26
N GLN A 84 -2.35 -3.12 1.12
CA GLN A 84 -2.85 -1.76 0.89
C GLN A 84 -3.82 -1.32 1.98
N LYS A 85 -4.72 -2.22 2.40
CA LYS A 85 -5.65 -1.95 3.48
C LYS A 85 -4.93 -1.71 4.81
N GLU A 86 -3.95 -2.53 5.15
CA GLU A 86 -3.15 -2.34 6.36
C GLU A 86 -2.38 -1.00 6.34
N ILE A 87 -1.85 -0.59 5.17
CA ILE A 87 -1.20 0.71 5.01
C ILE A 87 -2.21 1.86 5.18
N SER A 88 -3.39 1.77 4.56
CA SER A 88 -4.48 2.74 4.76
C SER A 88 -4.84 2.89 6.24
N ASP A 89 -5.08 1.76 6.94
CA ASP A 89 -5.44 1.76 8.35
C ASP A 89 -4.31 2.35 9.21
N TYR A 90 -3.05 2.03 8.90
CA TYR A 90 -1.88 2.58 9.57
C TYR A 90 -1.77 4.10 9.39
N MET A 91 -1.94 4.61 8.16
CA MET A 91 -1.87 6.04 7.88
C MET A 91 -3.02 6.79 8.56
N GLN A 92 -4.23 6.23 8.61
CA GLN A 92 -5.34 6.82 9.37
C GLN A 92 -5.02 6.89 10.88
N ASP A 93 -4.44 5.83 11.45
CA ASP A 93 -4.03 5.82 12.85
C ASP A 93 -2.87 6.80 13.14
N PHE A 94 -1.96 7.02 12.18
CA PHE A 94 -0.91 8.04 12.24
C PHE A 94 -1.50 9.46 12.35
N TYR A 95 -2.46 9.83 11.49
CA TYR A 95 -3.13 11.15 11.56
C TYR A 95 -4.05 11.29 12.78
N ALA A 96 -4.54 10.18 13.32
CA ALA A 96 -5.26 10.16 14.60
C ALA A 96 -4.31 10.28 15.83
N GLY A 97 -3.00 10.31 15.62
CA GLY A 97 -1.98 10.38 16.68
C GLY A 97 -1.81 9.09 17.49
N LYS A 98 -2.29 7.96 16.99
CA LYS A 98 -2.16 6.64 17.65
C LYS A 98 -0.83 5.96 17.34
N VAL A 99 -0.22 6.33 16.21
CA VAL A 99 1.09 5.82 15.78
C VAL A 99 2.05 6.99 15.64
N SER A 100 3.30 6.76 16.03
CA SER A 100 4.33 7.80 16.05
C SER A 100 4.97 8.00 14.68
N ARG A 101 5.59 9.17 14.49
CA ARG A 101 6.34 9.49 13.27
C ARG A 101 7.60 8.65 13.16
N GLU A 102 8.19 8.31 14.30
CA GLU A 102 9.39 7.50 14.44
C GLU A 102 9.19 6.06 13.95
N ASP A 103 7.96 5.55 14.01
CA ASP A 103 7.62 4.18 13.57
C ASP A 103 7.41 4.06 12.05
N LEU A 104 7.22 5.17 11.33
CA LEU A 104 6.87 5.15 9.91
C LEU A 104 7.94 4.47 9.04
N ASP A 105 9.22 4.79 9.27
CA ASP A 105 10.34 4.21 8.53
C ASP A 105 10.41 2.69 8.73
N SER A 106 10.25 2.24 9.98
CA SER A 106 10.26 0.82 10.35
C SER A 106 9.09 0.07 9.72
N TYR A 107 7.90 0.68 9.71
CA TYR A 107 6.72 0.09 9.10
C TYR A 107 6.83 0.02 7.58
N PHE A 108 7.34 1.07 6.92
CA PHE A 108 7.62 1.06 5.49
C PHE A 108 8.60 -0.07 5.10
N GLU A 109 9.70 -0.19 5.84
CA GLU A 109 10.69 -1.27 5.65
C GLU A 109 10.04 -2.66 5.80
N LYS A 110 9.20 -2.83 6.84
CA LYS A 110 8.50 -4.08 7.11
C LYS A 110 7.58 -4.46 5.96
N CYS A 111 6.84 -3.50 5.38
CA CYS A 111 5.98 -3.73 4.23
C CYS A 111 6.78 -4.14 2.99
N CYS A 112 7.87 -3.43 2.68
CA CYS A 112 8.79 -3.80 1.58
C CYS A 112 9.32 -5.22 1.76
N THR A 113 9.85 -5.53 2.94
CA THR A 113 10.45 -6.84 3.24
C THR A 113 9.42 -7.97 3.19
N SER A 114 8.20 -7.71 3.65
CA SER A 114 7.09 -8.66 3.61
C SER A 114 6.66 -8.95 2.17
N MET A 115 6.54 -7.91 1.34
CA MET A 115 6.25 -8.07 -0.09
C MET A 115 7.34 -8.87 -0.81
N ARG A 116 8.61 -8.56 -0.58
CA ARG A 116 9.74 -9.32 -1.15
C ARG A 116 9.72 -10.79 -0.74
N THR A 117 9.46 -11.06 0.53
CA THR A 117 9.37 -12.42 1.06
C THR A 117 8.22 -13.18 0.41
N TYR A 118 7.05 -12.55 0.29
CA TYR A 118 5.89 -13.12 -0.36
C TYR A 118 6.18 -13.44 -1.84
N ARG A 119 6.70 -12.48 -2.61
CA ARG A 119 7.02 -12.66 -4.04
C ARG A 119 8.07 -13.74 -4.28
N THR A 120 9.07 -13.84 -3.40
CA THR A 120 10.06 -14.93 -3.42
C THR A 120 9.39 -16.28 -3.16
N GLY A 121 8.50 -16.35 -2.16
CA GLY A 121 7.72 -17.54 -1.86
C GLY A 121 6.73 -17.96 -2.95
N GLN A 122 6.31 -17.03 -3.80
CA GLN A 122 5.52 -17.31 -5.01
C GLN A 122 6.39 -17.73 -6.22
N HIS A 123 7.70 -17.86 -6.05
CA HIS A 123 8.65 -18.13 -7.14
C HIS A 123 8.58 -17.10 -8.28
N GLN A 124 8.25 -15.84 -7.96
CA GLN A 124 8.15 -14.73 -8.93
C GLN A 124 9.44 -13.93 -9.05
N THR A 125 10.29 -13.96 -8.02
CA THR A 125 11.63 -13.36 -7.99
C THR A 125 12.60 -14.24 -7.19
N SER A 126 13.91 -14.01 -7.33
CA SER A 126 14.93 -14.59 -6.45
C SER A 126 15.01 -13.89 -5.08
N GLY A 127 14.39 -12.71 -4.93
CA GLY A 127 14.50 -11.84 -3.76
C GLY A 127 15.79 -11.01 -3.71
N THR A 128 16.72 -11.25 -4.63
CA THR A 128 17.98 -10.49 -4.79
C THR A 128 18.09 -9.81 -6.15
N ASN A 129 17.13 -10.05 -7.05
CA ASN A 129 17.09 -9.36 -8.33
C ASN A 129 16.81 -7.87 -8.09
N GLU A 130 17.70 -7.02 -8.61
CA GLU A 130 17.65 -5.59 -8.43
C GLU A 130 16.37 -4.98 -9.02
N ALA A 131 16.03 -5.29 -10.27
CA ALA A 131 14.85 -4.74 -10.94
C ALA A 131 13.55 -5.11 -10.21
N ASP A 132 13.42 -6.35 -9.77
CA ASP A 132 12.25 -6.82 -9.01
C ASP A 132 12.14 -6.11 -7.66
N ASN A 133 13.27 -5.90 -6.97
CA ASN A 133 13.33 -5.19 -5.70
C ASN A 133 13.04 -3.69 -5.86
N THR A 134 13.54 -3.07 -6.93
CA THR A 134 13.21 -1.69 -7.31
C THR A 134 11.72 -1.55 -7.58
N GLN A 135 11.09 -2.49 -8.28
CA GLN A 135 9.63 -2.51 -8.47
C GLN A 135 8.89 -2.56 -7.13
N ILE A 136 9.30 -3.44 -6.21
CA ILE A 136 8.67 -3.57 -4.88
C ILE A 136 8.74 -2.26 -4.11
N VAL A 137 9.92 -1.62 -4.03
CA VAL A 137 10.08 -0.37 -3.26
C VAL A 137 9.32 0.79 -3.92
N SER A 138 9.34 0.86 -5.26
CA SER A 138 8.63 1.90 -6.02
C SER A 138 7.12 1.83 -5.85
N GLU A 139 6.53 0.64 -6.01
CA GLU A 139 5.08 0.47 -5.82
C GLU A 139 4.68 0.62 -4.35
N MET A 140 5.55 0.24 -3.40
CA MET A 140 5.31 0.48 -1.97
C MET A 140 5.24 1.98 -1.68
N TYR A 141 6.19 2.76 -2.22
CA TYR A 141 6.18 4.21 -2.10
C TYR A 141 4.89 4.81 -2.66
N GLU A 142 4.50 4.41 -3.87
CA GLU A 142 3.27 4.88 -4.52
C GLU A 142 2.05 4.69 -3.62
N VAL A 143 1.88 3.50 -3.04
CA VAL A 143 0.76 3.22 -2.11
C VAL A 143 0.86 4.09 -0.86
N PHE A 144 2.02 4.16 -0.20
CA PHE A 144 2.17 4.95 1.02
C PHE A 144 1.94 6.45 0.79
N ALA A 145 2.48 7.02 -0.28
CA ALA A 145 2.33 8.43 -0.59
C ALA A 145 0.85 8.75 -0.91
N LYS A 146 0.15 7.85 -1.61
CA LYS A 146 -1.29 8.01 -1.85
C LYS A 146 -2.11 7.91 -0.57
N GLU A 147 -1.86 6.90 0.26
CA GLU A 147 -2.57 6.71 1.52
C GLU A 147 -2.27 7.82 2.54
N ASN A 148 -1.08 8.44 2.47
CA ASN A 148 -0.77 9.65 3.24
C ASN A 148 -1.71 10.81 2.88
N ALA A 149 -1.85 11.12 1.59
CA ALA A 149 -2.73 12.18 1.12
C ALA A 149 -4.20 11.90 1.50
N ARG A 150 -4.66 10.66 1.30
CA ARG A 150 -6.01 10.21 1.71
C ARG A 150 -6.25 10.36 3.21
N ALA A 151 -5.30 9.92 4.04
CA ALA A 151 -5.43 10.01 5.48
C ALA A 151 -5.44 11.46 5.98
N ALA A 152 -4.65 12.35 5.38
CA ALA A 152 -4.69 13.78 5.66
C ALA A 152 -6.06 14.41 5.31
N GLY A 153 -6.59 14.10 4.13
CA GLY A 153 -7.93 14.53 3.71
C GLY A 153 -9.03 14.00 4.62
N GLN A 154 -8.95 12.72 4.99
CA GLN A 154 -9.90 12.09 5.91
C GLN A 154 -9.85 12.73 7.29
N ALA A 155 -8.67 13.01 7.84
CA ALA A 155 -8.52 13.69 9.13
C ALA A 155 -9.16 15.09 9.09
N ASN A 156 -8.91 15.84 8.02
CA ASN A 156 -9.56 17.12 7.77
C ASN A 156 -11.10 16.99 7.71
N TYR A 157 -11.61 16.02 6.97
CA TYR A 157 -13.05 15.77 6.88
C TYR A 157 -13.66 15.43 8.25
N GLN A 158 -13.01 14.58 9.05
CA GLN A 158 -13.51 14.23 10.38
C GLN A 158 -13.49 15.42 11.35
N GLU A 159 -12.46 16.28 11.31
CA GLU A 159 -12.43 17.52 12.10
C GLU A 159 -13.59 18.45 11.69
N GLY A 160 -13.80 18.64 10.39
CA GLY A 160 -14.91 19.43 9.85
C GLY A 160 -16.29 18.88 10.20
N LYS A 161 -16.46 17.56 10.15
CA LYS A 161 -17.69 16.87 10.54
C LYS A 161 -18.00 17.09 12.01
N ALA A 162 -17.02 16.90 12.90
CA ALA A 162 -17.18 17.16 14.32
C ALA A 162 -17.54 18.63 14.59
N TRP A 163 -17.01 19.54 13.77
CA TRP A 163 -17.34 20.96 13.82
C TRP A 163 -18.79 21.22 13.39
N ASN A 164 -19.26 20.63 12.29
CA ASN A 164 -20.65 20.76 11.85
C ASN A 164 -21.62 20.24 12.92
N GLU A 165 -21.35 19.05 13.46
CA GLU A 165 -22.15 18.44 14.53
C GLU A 165 -22.23 19.34 15.76
N LYS A 166 -21.12 19.99 16.15
CA LYS A 166 -21.05 20.90 17.29
C LYS A 166 -21.89 22.17 17.11
N TYR A 167 -21.91 22.76 15.91
CA TYR A 167 -22.50 24.10 15.70
C TYR A 167 -23.90 24.08 15.08
N TYR A 168 -24.23 23.08 14.25
CA TYR A 168 -25.49 23.04 13.51
C TYR A 168 -26.38 21.87 13.90
N SER A 169 -25.84 20.84 14.58
CA SER A 169 -26.59 19.66 15.03
C SER A 169 -27.40 18.97 13.90
N ASP A 170 -26.97 19.13 12.65
CA ASP A 170 -27.59 18.49 11.49
C ASP A 170 -26.64 17.47 10.84
N GLY A 171 -27.20 16.43 10.25
CA GLY A 171 -26.44 15.40 9.53
C GLY A 171 -26.18 15.76 8.07
N HIS A 172 -26.38 17.03 7.69
CA HIS A 172 -26.29 17.46 6.30
C HIS A 172 -24.82 17.66 5.90
N SER A 173 -24.49 17.27 4.67
CA SER A 173 -23.16 17.43 4.05
C SER A 173 -23.04 18.75 3.29
N ASP A 174 -23.77 19.77 3.69
CA ASP A 174 -23.86 21.08 3.05
C ASP A 174 -22.78 22.05 3.56
N TRP A 175 -21.61 21.51 3.91
CA TRP A 175 -20.46 22.22 4.46
C TRP A 175 -19.14 21.85 3.79
N THR A 176 -18.12 22.68 4.00
CA THR A 176 -16.72 22.35 3.75
C THR A 176 -15.87 22.73 4.95
N TYR A 177 -14.73 22.05 5.09
CA TYR A 177 -13.73 22.36 6.08
C TYR A 177 -12.33 22.25 5.49
N TYR A 178 -11.45 23.19 5.79
CA TYR A 178 -10.05 23.19 5.42
C TYR A 178 -9.21 23.52 6.65
N ASN A 179 -8.20 22.71 6.95
CA ASN A 179 -7.21 22.99 7.97
C ASN A 179 -5.80 22.84 7.38
N SER A 180 -5.03 23.93 7.36
CA SER A 180 -3.67 23.97 6.83
C SER A 180 -2.72 23.03 7.55
N ASP A 181 -2.98 22.68 8.80
CA ASP A 181 -2.10 21.81 9.58
C ASP A 181 -1.95 20.43 8.88
N TYR A 182 -3.03 19.93 8.27
CA TYR A 182 -2.99 18.69 7.49
C TYR A 182 -2.24 18.84 6.16
N TYR A 183 -2.25 20.02 5.54
CA TYR A 183 -1.40 20.29 4.37
C TYR A 183 0.08 20.14 4.73
N TYR A 184 0.52 20.80 5.81
CA TYR A 184 1.92 20.75 6.24
C TYR A 184 2.32 19.36 6.73
N GLN A 185 1.47 18.71 7.53
CA GLN A 185 1.70 17.33 7.98
C GLN A 185 1.79 16.35 6.80
N CYS A 186 0.94 16.51 5.77
CA CYS A 186 1.00 15.70 4.55
C CYS A 186 2.34 15.87 3.83
N ASN A 187 2.80 17.11 3.64
CA ASN A 187 4.08 17.39 2.97
C ASN A 187 5.28 16.86 3.76
N ASP A 188 5.30 17.07 5.08
CA ASP A 188 6.36 16.55 5.95
C ASP A 188 6.39 15.01 5.94
N THR A 189 5.23 14.37 5.85
CA THR A 189 5.10 12.92 5.73
C THR A 189 5.46 12.42 4.33
N ASN A 190 5.24 13.18 3.26
CA ASN A 190 5.77 12.81 1.94
C ASN A 190 7.30 12.88 1.92
N ALA A 191 7.90 13.93 2.49
CA ALA A 191 9.35 14.03 2.65
C ALA A 191 9.93 12.87 3.47
N ALA A 192 9.20 12.44 4.50
CA ALA A 192 9.52 11.25 5.27
C ALA A 192 9.63 9.97 4.44
N LEU A 193 8.59 9.70 3.66
CA LEU A 193 8.47 8.47 2.89
C LEU A 193 9.56 8.40 1.83
N ARG A 194 9.93 9.54 1.23
CA ARG A 194 11.08 9.65 0.31
C ARG A 194 12.39 9.29 1.00
N GLU A 195 12.58 9.71 2.24
CA GLU A 195 13.72 9.30 3.04
C GLU A 195 13.67 7.79 3.40
N SER A 196 12.49 7.23 3.68
CA SER A 196 12.32 5.79 3.87
C SER A 196 12.69 5.00 2.60
N VAL A 197 12.30 5.49 1.42
CA VAL A 197 12.71 4.93 0.12
C VAL A 197 14.22 4.96 -0.03
N ARG A 198 14.86 6.11 0.24
CA ARG A 198 16.32 6.26 0.18
C ARG A 198 17.02 5.23 1.06
N LYS A 199 16.59 5.09 2.31
CA LYS A 199 17.12 4.07 3.25
C LYS A 199 16.93 2.65 2.73
N MET A 200 15.80 2.35 2.09
CA MET A 200 15.56 1.04 1.48
C MET A 200 16.47 0.78 0.28
N THR A 201 16.66 1.78 -0.60
CA THR A 201 17.59 1.65 -1.74
C THR A 201 19.02 1.42 -1.28
N GLU A 202 19.49 2.13 -0.24
CA GLU A 202 20.81 1.89 0.36
C GLU A 202 20.90 0.48 0.97
N LYS A 203 19.88 0.08 1.73
CA LYS A 203 19.86 -1.22 2.43
C LYS A 203 19.85 -2.40 1.47
N TRP A 204 19.18 -2.27 0.33
CA TRP A 204 19.06 -3.32 -0.68
C TRP A 204 20.03 -3.14 -1.85
N GLU A 205 20.96 -2.19 -1.75
CA GLU A 205 21.97 -1.88 -2.77
C GLU A 205 21.35 -1.62 -4.16
N LEU A 206 20.26 -0.86 -4.20
CA LEU A 206 19.53 -0.50 -5.42
C LEU A 206 19.99 0.87 -5.95
N ASP A 207 19.86 1.06 -7.25
CA ASP A 207 19.85 2.39 -7.86
C ASP A 207 18.76 3.29 -7.24
N GLY A 208 18.99 4.61 -7.31
CA GLY A 208 18.07 5.61 -6.77
C GLY A 208 16.69 5.58 -7.43
N ILE A 209 15.63 5.69 -6.63
CA ILE A 209 14.24 5.70 -7.09
C ILE A 209 13.73 7.15 -7.18
N ASP A 210 13.24 7.55 -8.35
CA ASP A 210 12.62 8.85 -8.57
C ASP A 210 11.16 8.86 -8.12
N CYS A 211 10.93 9.39 -6.94
CA CYS A 211 9.60 9.51 -6.35
C CYS A 211 8.70 10.50 -7.09
N ASP A 212 9.27 11.55 -7.70
CA ASP A 212 8.48 12.53 -8.47
C ASP A 212 7.98 11.89 -9.78
N GLU A 213 8.81 11.07 -10.42
CA GLU A 213 8.41 10.31 -11.61
C GLU A 213 7.29 9.31 -11.29
N ILE A 214 7.34 8.65 -10.13
CA ILE A 214 6.28 7.73 -9.68
C ILE A 214 4.96 8.48 -9.52
N GLU A 215 4.95 9.59 -8.77
CA GLU A 215 3.74 10.38 -8.53
C GLU A 215 3.14 10.94 -9.83
N ALA A 216 3.98 11.44 -10.73
CA ALA A 216 3.55 12.02 -12.00
C ALA A 216 2.93 11.00 -12.98
N ASN A 217 3.33 9.73 -12.90
CA ASN A 217 2.87 8.65 -13.78
C ASN A 217 1.84 7.71 -13.11
N SER A 218 1.51 7.95 -11.84
CA SER A 218 0.58 7.10 -11.10
C SER A 218 -0.84 7.16 -11.66
N SER A 219 -1.51 6.01 -11.63
CA SER A 219 -2.94 5.89 -11.93
C SER A 219 -3.86 6.15 -10.73
N LEU A 220 -3.30 6.34 -9.52
CA LEU A 220 -4.03 6.49 -8.27
C LEU A 220 -4.50 7.94 -8.03
N THR A 221 -5.06 8.57 -9.06
CA THR A 221 -5.39 10.02 -9.05
C THR A 221 -6.89 10.34 -9.11
N LEU A 222 -7.74 9.31 -9.14
CA LEU A 222 -9.21 9.45 -9.30
C LEU A 222 -9.87 10.27 -8.19
N ASP A 223 -9.35 10.20 -6.98
CA ASP A 223 -9.84 10.86 -5.77
C ASP A 223 -8.95 12.03 -5.33
N GLY A 224 -8.20 12.62 -6.28
CA GLY A 224 -7.17 13.63 -6.04
C GLY A 224 -5.77 13.05 -6.23
N GLY A 225 -4.74 13.88 -6.24
CA GLY A 225 -3.35 13.48 -6.41
C GLY A 225 -2.72 12.93 -5.14
N PHE A 226 -1.41 13.20 -5.00
CA PHE A 226 -0.54 12.76 -3.91
C PHE A 226 -0.30 13.87 -2.86
N ASP A 227 -1.11 14.93 -2.92
CA ASP A 227 -1.06 16.09 -2.05
C ASP A 227 -2.42 16.36 -1.40
N PHE A 228 -2.39 17.04 -0.26
CA PHE A 228 -3.60 17.35 0.50
C PHE A 228 -4.62 18.22 -0.26
N ASN A 229 -4.16 19.21 -1.04
CA ASN A 229 -5.04 20.18 -1.66
C ASN A 229 -5.88 19.54 -2.79
N SER A 230 -5.29 18.63 -3.56
CA SER A 230 -6.01 17.89 -4.59
C SER A 230 -7.03 16.90 -4.00
N ILE A 231 -6.71 16.25 -2.87
CA ILE A 231 -7.69 15.45 -2.10
C ILE A 231 -8.83 16.34 -1.59
N TRP A 232 -8.51 17.49 -0.98
CA TRP A 232 -9.51 18.43 -0.49
C TRP A 232 -10.45 18.91 -1.61
N ASN A 233 -9.91 19.21 -2.79
CA ASN A 233 -10.72 19.57 -3.95
C ASN A 233 -11.60 18.41 -4.41
N SER A 234 -11.07 17.18 -4.46
CA SER A 234 -11.87 15.99 -4.78
C SER A 234 -13.09 15.89 -3.84
N ASP A 235 -12.90 16.05 -2.54
CA ASP A 235 -13.98 15.99 -1.56
C ASP A 235 -14.98 17.14 -1.71
N PHE A 236 -14.51 18.39 -1.77
CA PHE A 236 -15.39 19.55 -1.62
C PHE A 236 -15.84 20.21 -2.93
N ARG A 237 -15.05 20.08 -4.01
CA ARG A 237 -15.43 20.51 -5.36
C ARG A 237 -16.15 19.38 -6.08
N ASN A 238 -15.55 18.19 -6.16
CA ASN A 238 -16.03 17.14 -7.05
C ASN A 238 -17.19 16.33 -6.42
N GLN A 239 -17.11 15.99 -5.12
CA GLN A 239 -18.17 15.21 -4.46
C GLN A 239 -19.26 16.08 -3.83
N VAL A 240 -18.89 17.04 -2.97
CA VAL A 240 -19.86 17.87 -2.23
C VAL A 240 -20.38 19.05 -3.06
N GLY A 241 -19.54 19.64 -3.92
CA GLY A 241 -19.93 20.72 -4.83
C GLY A 241 -20.23 22.03 -4.13
N ARG A 242 -19.36 22.47 -3.20
CA ARG A 242 -19.57 23.68 -2.39
C ARG A 242 -18.39 24.61 -2.26
N SER A 243 -17.19 24.12 -2.52
CA SER A 243 -16.00 24.95 -2.46
C SER A 243 -14.93 24.40 -3.39
N SER A 244 -13.99 25.26 -3.76
CA SER A 244 -12.87 24.85 -4.60
C SER A 244 -11.64 25.71 -4.34
N LEU A 245 -10.49 25.11 -4.55
CA LEU A 245 -9.21 25.75 -4.70
C LEU A 245 -8.86 25.73 -6.19
N ALA A 246 -8.78 26.90 -6.81
CA ALA A 246 -8.57 27.03 -8.25
C ALA A 246 -7.17 26.60 -8.71
N LYS A 247 -6.21 26.67 -7.80
CA LYS A 247 -4.82 26.28 -7.99
C LYS A 247 -4.37 25.41 -6.83
N GLU A 248 -4.38 24.10 -7.04
CA GLU A 248 -4.06 23.06 -6.04
C GLU A 248 -2.61 23.17 -5.55
N SER A 249 -1.71 23.65 -6.41
CA SER A 249 -0.31 23.93 -6.09
C SER A 249 -0.08 25.13 -5.16
N THR A 250 -1.12 25.85 -4.74
CA THR A 250 -0.97 27.01 -3.86
C THR A 250 -0.73 26.59 -2.41
N ILE A 251 0.34 27.12 -1.82
CA ILE A 251 0.69 26.85 -0.41
C ILE A 251 -0.24 27.67 0.51
N PRO A 252 -1.00 27.03 1.43
CA PRO A 252 -1.81 27.74 2.42
C PRO A 252 -0.94 28.52 3.41
N PRO A 253 -1.46 29.56 4.08
CA PRO A 253 -0.82 30.13 5.26
C PRO A 253 -0.80 29.13 6.42
N GLU A 254 0.24 29.17 7.25
CA GLU A 254 0.27 28.40 8.50
C GLU A 254 -0.85 28.84 9.46
N ASN A 255 -1.36 27.88 10.24
CA ASN A 255 -2.45 28.09 11.20
C ASN A 255 -3.70 28.71 10.55
N PHE A 256 -3.99 28.31 9.31
CA PHE A 256 -5.19 28.69 8.58
C PHE A 256 -6.26 27.60 8.69
N LYS A 257 -7.47 27.99 9.08
CA LYS A 257 -8.65 27.13 9.04
C LYS A 257 -9.81 27.84 8.37
N MET A 258 -10.61 27.09 7.62
CA MET A 258 -11.83 27.57 7.02
C MET A 258 -12.93 26.55 7.25
N PHE A 259 -14.10 27.02 7.68
CA PHE A 259 -15.32 26.26 7.63
C PHE A 259 -16.37 27.07 6.90
N PHE A 260 -17.11 26.44 5.98
CA PHE A 260 -18.24 27.07 5.32
C PHE A 260 -19.45 26.14 5.40
N LYS A 261 -20.62 26.69 5.75
CA LYS A 261 -21.92 26.00 5.74
C LYS A 261 -22.86 26.78 4.84
N GLU A 262 -23.42 26.14 3.83
CA GLU A 262 -24.56 26.70 3.12
C GLU A 262 -25.80 26.58 4.02
N GLN A 263 -26.58 27.65 4.09
CA GLN A 263 -27.82 27.71 4.84
C GLN A 263 -28.97 28.10 3.91
N VAL A 264 -30.05 27.33 3.97
CA VAL A 264 -31.30 27.69 3.32
C VAL A 264 -32.15 28.45 4.35
N THR A 265 -32.25 29.78 4.20
CA THR A 265 -32.95 30.62 5.18
C THR A 265 -34.47 30.75 4.94
N SER A 266 -34.98 30.68 3.70
CA SER A 266 -36.42 30.64 3.40
C SER A 266 -36.73 30.32 1.93
N PHE A 267 -37.77 29.52 1.66
CA PHE A 267 -38.30 29.23 0.31
C PHE A 267 -39.41 30.20 -0.17
N THR A 268 -39.49 31.42 0.38
CA THR A 268 -40.46 32.44 -0.06
C THR A 268 -39.83 33.43 -1.05
N GLU A 269 -40.68 34.12 -1.83
CA GLU A 269 -40.50 34.68 -3.19
C GLU A 269 -39.24 35.49 -3.58
N ASP A 270 -38.25 35.65 -2.69
CA ASP A 270 -36.87 35.95 -3.06
C ASP A 270 -35.98 34.84 -2.48
N ASN A 271 -35.62 33.82 -3.26
CA ASN A 271 -34.76 32.69 -2.86
C ASN A 271 -33.36 33.18 -2.40
N LYS A 272 -33.28 33.69 -1.16
CA LYS A 272 -32.06 34.15 -0.52
C LYS A 272 -31.42 32.96 0.16
N PHE A 273 -30.44 32.37 -0.51
CA PHE A 273 -29.49 31.46 0.09
C PHE A 273 -28.43 32.28 0.81
N ASN A 274 -28.07 31.87 2.01
CA ASN A 274 -26.95 32.47 2.72
C ASN A 274 -25.97 31.36 3.07
N GLY A 275 -24.72 31.73 3.31
CA GLY A 275 -23.75 30.85 3.92
C GLY A 275 -23.21 31.48 5.19
N ASN A 276 -22.67 30.64 6.06
CA ASN A 276 -21.82 31.09 7.14
C ASN A 276 -20.40 30.61 6.86
N LEU A 277 -19.47 31.56 6.82
CA LEU A 277 -18.05 31.33 6.59
C LEU A 277 -17.29 31.73 7.85
N LYS A 278 -16.58 30.78 8.41
CA LYS A 278 -15.72 31.00 9.57
C LYS A 278 -14.28 30.75 9.18
N ILE A 279 -13.41 31.71 9.44
CA ILE A 279 -12.00 31.66 9.08
C ILE A 279 -11.15 31.91 10.31
N THR A 280 -10.12 31.11 10.49
CA THR A 280 -9.06 31.32 11.47
C THR A 280 -7.76 31.58 10.73
N ILE A 281 -7.06 32.65 11.07
CA ILE A 281 -5.71 32.96 10.57
C ILE A 281 -4.83 33.28 11.78
N GLY A 282 -3.91 32.38 12.12
CA GLY A 282 -3.10 32.51 13.33
C GLY A 282 -3.98 32.54 14.58
N LYS A 283 -4.01 33.68 15.28
CA LYS A 283 -4.84 33.86 16.49
C LYS A 283 -6.19 34.55 16.21
N ASN A 284 -6.39 35.04 14.99
CA ASN A 284 -7.57 35.81 14.63
C ASN A 284 -8.66 34.88 14.12
N ASN A 285 -9.91 35.16 14.51
CA ASN A 285 -11.08 34.43 14.06
C ASN A 285 -12.07 35.41 13.43
N TYR A 286 -12.64 35.01 12.30
CA TYR A 286 -13.58 35.80 11.51
C TYR A 286 -14.84 34.97 11.28
N ASP A 287 -16.00 35.62 11.39
CA ASP A 287 -17.32 35.00 11.23
C ASP A 287 -18.14 35.87 10.28
N LEU A 288 -18.34 35.37 9.07
CA LEU A 288 -18.88 36.13 7.95
C LEU A 288 -20.17 35.49 7.45
N ASN A 289 -21.15 36.34 7.15
CA ASN A 289 -22.30 35.94 6.36
C ASN A 289 -21.94 36.03 4.89
N VAL A 290 -22.21 34.96 4.14
CA VAL A 290 -21.96 34.88 2.71
C VAL A 290 -23.29 35.05 1.98
N PRO A 291 -23.55 36.21 1.36
CA PRO A 291 -24.79 36.42 0.62
C PRO A 291 -24.71 35.73 -0.74
N PHE A 292 -25.60 34.76 -0.96
CA PHE A 292 -25.84 34.22 -2.30
C PHE A 292 -27.12 34.84 -2.87
N GLN A 293 -27.09 35.10 -4.17
CA GLN A 293 -28.25 35.60 -4.89
C GLN A 293 -28.55 34.64 -6.02
N THR A 294 -29.66 33.90 -5.92
CA THR A 294 -30.15 33.11 -7.04
C THR A 294 -30.92 34.05 -7.97
N LEU A 295 -30.34 34.37 -9.11
CA LEU A 295 -31.01 35.16 -10.14
C LEU A 295 -31.84 34.23 -11.04
N ARG A 296 -33.05 34.67 -11.39
CA ARG A 296 -33.96 33.92 -12.29
C ARG A 296 -33.36 33.64 -13.68
N THR A 297 -32.28 34.34 -14.05
CA THR A 297 -31.68 34.35 -15.39
C THR A 297 -30.21 33.91 -15.42
N GLY A 298 -29.64 33.38 -14.33
CA GLY A 298 -28.27 32.86 -14.34
C GLY A 298 -27.68 32.57 -12.95
N SER A 299 -26.50 31.95 -12.91
CA SER A 299 -25.77 31.56 -11.68
C SER A 299 -24.87 32.68 -11.12
N GLU A 300 -25.07 33.92 -11.58
CA GLU A 300 -24.28 35.08 -11.15
C GLU A 300 -24.64 35.43 -9.70
N GLY A 301 -23.61 35.49 -8.82
CA GLY A 301 -23.79 35.72 -7.38
C GLY A 301 -23.92 34.46 -6.53
N GLU A 302 -23.84 33.26 -7.13
CA GLU A 302 -23.88 31.98 -6.41
C GLU A 302 -22.51 31.35 -6.14
N ILE A 303 -21.44 32.03 -6.59
CA ILE A 303 -20.05 31.77 -6.23
C ILE A 303 -19.43 33.04 -5.64
N ARG A 304 -18.64 32.89 -4.58
CA ARG A 304 -17.93 33.97 -3.91
C ARG A 304 -16.48 33.59 -3.71
N ASN A 305 -15.58 34.48 -4.11
CA ASN A 305 -14.16 34.37 -3.77
C ASN A 305 -13.97 34.63 -2.28
N VAL A 306 -13.14 33.83 -1.61
CA VAL A 306 -12.94 33.95 -0.16
C VAL A 306 -12.16 35.21 0.19
N TRP A 307 -11.24 35.67 -0.66
CA TRP A 307 -10.53 36.94 -0.44
C TRP A 307 -11.50 38.12 -0.47
N ASP A 308 -12.38 38.18 -1.46
CA ASP A 308 -13.32 39.31 -1.62
C ASP A 308 -14.28 39.42 -0.42
N LEU A 309 -14.63 38.30 0.21
CA LEU A 309 -15.42 38.29 1.45
C LEU A 309 -14.62 38.79 2.66
N MET A 310 -13.30 38.58 2.66
CA MET A 310 -12.40 38.84 3.78
C MET A 310 -11.69 40.20 3.71
N GLU A 311 -11.63 40.84 2.54
CA GLU A 311 -10.75 41.99 2.27
C GLU A 311 -10.96 43.12 3.28
N ASP A 312 -12.22 43.48 3.57
CA ASP A 312 -12.58 44.55 4.50
C ASP A 312 -12.24 44.23 5.98
N TYR A 313 -12.12 42.94 6.33
CA TYR A 313 -11.85 42.49 7.70
C TYR A 313 -10.36 42.30 8.00
N TYR A 314 -9.54 42.19 6.95
CA TYR A 314 -8.13 41.78 7.05
C TYR A 314 -7.13 42.91 6.67
N SER A 315 -7.61 44.07 6.26
CA SER A 315 -6.82 45.10 5.56
C SER A 315 -6.02 46.09 6.44
N ASP A 316 -5.43 45.67 7.57
CA ASP A 316 -4.62 46.62 8.39
C ASP A 316 -3.38 46.07 9.11
N THR A 317 -2.76 44.99 8.64
CA THR A 317 -1.50 44.48 9.22
C THR A 317 -0.46 44.05 8.18
N LYS A 318 0.81 44.13 8.58
CA LYS A 318 2.03 43.87 7.78
C LYS A 318 1.92 42.64 6.86
N ASP A 319 2.26 42.85 5.59
CA ASP A 319 2.52 41.85 4.53
C ASP A 319 1.56 40.65 4.50
N ASN A 320 0.28 40.94 4.28
CA ASN A 320 -0.79 39.96 4.09
C ASN A 320 -0.78 39.29 2.69
N SER A 321 0.31 39.45 1.92
CA SER A 321 0.40 38.99 0.53
C SER A 321 0.23 37.48 0.38
N LYS A 322 0.78 36.68 1.30
CA LYS A 322 0.62 35.21 1.29
C LYS A 322 -0.84 34.78 1.48
N VAL A 323 -1.52 35.33 2.50
CA VAL A 323 -2.93 35.05 2.78
C VAL A 323 -3.79 35.49 1.60
N LYS A 324 -3.56 36.70 1.08
CA LYS A 324 -4.26 37.22 -0.09
C LYS A 324 -4.11 36.31 -1.31
N ASN A 325 -2.88 35.88 -1.60
CA ASN A 325 -2.60 35.00 -2.74
C ASN A 325 -3.28 33.64 -2.58
N PHE A 326 -3.30 33.07 -1.38
CA PHE A 326 -3.99 31.80 -1.14
C PHE A 326 -5.51 31.94 -1.25
N LEU A 327 -6.12 32.90 -0.54
CA LEU A 327 -7.57 33.07 -0.50
C LEU A 327 -8.18 33.46 -1.85
N ARG A 328 -7.40 34.13 -2.72
CA ARG A 328 -7.81 34.40 -4.11
C ARG A 328 -8.03 33.14 -4.93
N ASN A 329 -7.40 32.04 -4.56
CA ASN A 329 -7.64 30.75 -5.21
C ASN A 329 -8.84 30.00 -4.58
N MET A 330 -9.31 30.40 -3.40
CA MET A 330 -10.44 29.73 -2.75
C MET A 330 -11.77 30.39 -3.11
N SER A 331 -12.76 29.56 -3.39
CA SER A 331 -14.14 30.00 -3.61
C SER A 331 -15.12 29.10 -2.87
N VAL A 332 -16.20 29.71 -2.37
CA VAL A 332 -17.36 29.02 -1.82
C VAL A 332 -18.55 29.27 -2.73
N PHE A 333 -19.40 28.27 -2.91
CA PHE A 333 -20.53 28.35 -3.82
C PHE A 333 -21.67 27.43 -3.40
N THR A 334 -22.86 27.69 -3.95
CA THR A 334 -24.03 26.87 -3.66
C THR A 334 -23.98 25.53 -4.39
N ARG A 335 -24.73 24.54 -3.90
CA ARG A 335 -24.90 23.26 -4.63
C ARG A 335 -25.45 23.49 -6.03
N TRP A 336 -26.37 24.44 -6.15
CA TRP A 336 -27.03 24.79 -7.40
C TRP A 336 -26.02 25.32 -8.42
N TYR A 337 -25.12 26.22 -8.01
CA TYR A 337 -24.02 26.69 -8.85
C TYR A 337 -23.17 25.53 -9.38
N SER A 338 -22.84 24.58 -8.50
CA SER A 338 -22.05 23.41 -8.92
C SER A 338 -22.75 22.59 -10.00
N TYR A 339 -24.05 22.33 -9.82
CA TYR A 339 -24.86 21.56 -10.75
C TYR A 339 -25.01 22.26 -12.11
N GLU A 340 -25.32 23.57 -12.11
CA GLU A 340 -25.57 24.33 -13.34
C GLU A 340 -24.30 24.59 -14.16
N THR A 341 -23.14 24.75 -13.52
CA THR A 341 -21.90 25.15 -14.20
C THR A 341 -20.95 24.00 -14.53
N GLY A 342 -21.13 22.83 -13.92
CA GLY A 342 -20.20 21.71 -14.05
C GLY A 342 -18.83 21.99 -13.44
N ILE A 343 -18.72 22.89 -12.46
CA ILE A 343 -17.43 23.18 -11.79
C ILE A 343 -16.85 21.94 -11.08
N ASN A 344 -17.71 21.01 -10.68
CA ASN A 344 -17.35 19.71 -10.11
C ASN A 344 -16.65 18.76 -11.10
N ASP A 345 -16.76 19.03 -12.41
CA ASP A 345 -16.10 18.23 -13.46
C ASP A 345 -14.73 18.79 -13.86
N ARG A 346 -14.24 19.82 -13.16
CA ARG A 346 -12.89 20.37 -13.36
C ARG A 346 -11.88 19.64 -12.46
N PHE A 347 -10.72 19.33 -13.02
CA PHE A 347 -9.62 18.65 -12.32
C PHE A 347 -8.35 19.51 -12.39
N GLY A 348 -7.57 19.52 -11.31
CA GLY A 348 -6.33 20.29 -11.21
C GLY A 348 -6.54 21.81 -11.24
N ASP A 349 -5.47 22.50 -11.64
CA ASP A 349 -5.43 23.96 -11.79
C ASP A 349 -6.28 24.41 -13.00
N TYR A 350 -7.29 25.26 -12.77
CA TYR A 350 -8.23 25.68 -13.83
C TYR A 350 -8.36 27.19 -14.03
N LEU A 351 -7.75 28.01 -13.17
CA LEU A 351 -7.51 29.42 -13.45
C LEU A 351 -6.09 29.56 -14.01
N ARG A 352 -5.97 29.98 -15.27
CA ARG A 352 -4.69 30.25 -15.94
C ARG A 352 -4.10 31.60 -15.53
#